data_AF-Q30WH0-F1
#
_entry.id   AF-Q30WH0-F1
#
_cell.length_a   1.000
_cell.length_b   1.000
_cell.length_c   1.000
_cell.angle_alpha   90.00
_cell.angle_beta   90.00
_cell.angle_gamma   90.00
#
_symmetry.space_group_name_H-M   'P 1'
#
loop_
_entity.id
_entity.type
_entity.pdbx_description
1 polymer ?
#
loop_
_entity_poly.entity_id
_entity_poly.type
_entity_poly.pdbx_seq_one_letter_code
_entity_poly.pdbx_strand_id
1 'polypeptide(L)'
;MRKSLFAVMVLALVAAFALPVIAAEAPADGLKMENTKMPVIFNHSSHSSYQCADCHHPVDGKENLAKCATAGCHDVFDKKDKSVHSYYKIIHDRKATTVATCMSCHLEAAGSDKDLKKELTGCKKSKCHP
;
A
#
# COMPACT_ATOMS: atom_id res chain seq x y z
N MET A 1 -22.39 48.96 21.66
CA MET A 1 -21.73 48.75 20.34
C MET A 1 -20.33 48.12 20.48
N ARG A 2 -20.12 47.14 21.38
CA ARG A 2 -18.77 46.59 21.63
C ARG A 2 -18.71 45.11 22.05
N LYS A 3 -19.86 44.42 22.09
CA LYS A 3 -19.97 42.99 22.43
C LYS A 3 -20.37 42.12 21.21
N SER A 4 -21.01 42.72 20.21
CA SER A 4 -21.47 42.02 19.00
C SER A 4 -20.39 41.83 17.93
N LEU A 5 -19.21 42.47 18.08
CA LEU A 5 -18.11 42.36 17.11
C LEU A 5 -17.21 41.14 17.36
N PHE A 6 -17.20 40.56 18.56
CA PHE A 6 -16.38 39.38 18.87
C PHE A 6 -17.05 38.06 18.50
N ALA A 7 -18.39 38.00 18.44
CA ALA A 7 -19.11 36.77 18.12
C ALA A 7 -19.11 36.43 16.62
N VAL A 8 -18.99 37.45 15.75
CA VAL A 8 -18.97 37.25 14.29
C VAL A 8 -17.58 36.83 13.78
N MET A 9 -16.51 37.14 14.52
CA MET A 9 -15.13 36.81 14.12
C MET A 9 -14.74 35.37 14.44
N VAL A 10 -15.43 34.69 15.37
CA VAL A 10 -15.18 33.28 15.70
C VAL A 10 -15.96 32.32 14.79
N LEU A 11 -17.12 32.75 14.26
CA LEU A 11 -17.93 31.90 13.37
C LEU A 11 -17.40 31.86 11.92
N ALA A 12 -16.63 32.88 11.49
CA ALA A 12 -16.06 32.96 10.14
C ALA A 12 -14.78 32.12 9.96
N LEU A 13 -14.19 31.61 11.04
CA LEU A 13 -12.94 30.84 11.01
C LEU A 13 -13.15 29.31 10.89
N VAL A 14 -14.39 28.83 10.93
CA VAL A 14 -14.71 27.39 10.84
C VAL A 14 -15.12 26.97 9.42
N ALA A 15 -15.27 27.91 8.48
CA ALA A 15 -15.78 27.65 7.13
C ALA A 15 -14.71 27.53 6.03
N ALA A 16 -13.42 27.58 6.37
CA ALA A 16 -12.35 27.40 5.40
C ALA A 16 -11.68 26.04 5.63
N PHE A 17 -11.56 25.23 4.56
CA PHE A 17 -11.07 23.84 4.50
C PHE A 17 -12.11 22.71 4.56
N ALA A 18 -13.14 22.80 3.72
CA ALA A 18 -13.65 21.61 3.04
C ALA A 18 -13.14 21.63 1.58
N LEU A 19 -11.84 21.44 1.39
CA LEU A 19 -11.34 21.07 0.05
C LEU A 19 -11.88 19.67 -0.24
N PRO A 20 -12.47 19.40 -1.42
CA PRO A 20 -12.81 18.04 -1.79
C PRO A 20 -11.50 17.25 -1.82
N VAL A 21 -11.35 16.31 -0.89
CA VAL A 21 -10.35 15.26 -0.99
C VAL A 21 -10.80 14.42 -2.18
N ILE A 22 -10.20 14.68 -3.35
CA ILE A 22 -10.35 13.81 -4.51
C ILE A 22 -9.64 12.51 -4.13
N ALA A 23 -10.39 11.53 -3.66
CA ALA A 23 -9.85 10.20 -3.40
C ALA A 23 -9.41 9.60 -4.73
N ALA A 24 -8.14 9.19 -4.83
CA ALA A 24 -7.67 8.49 -6.02
C ALA A 24 -8.41 7.15 -6.16
N GLU A 25 -8.93 6.88 -7.35
CA GLU A 25 -9.58 5.62 -7.66
C GLU A 25 -8.53 4.54 -7.90
N ALA A 26 -8.78 3.33 -7.37
CA ALA A 26 -7.94 2.18 -7.67
C ALA A 26 -8.05 1.83 -9.17
N PRO A 27 -6.92 1.50 -9.84
CA PRO A 27 -6.97 1.09 -11.24
C PRO A 27 -7.65 -0.27 -11.37
N ALA A 28 -8.04 -0.59 -12.60
CA ALA A 28 -8.60 -1.90 -12.93
C ALA A 28 -7.63 -3.05 -12.57
N ASP A 29 -8.21 -4.23 -12.36
CA ASP A 29 -7.48 -5.47 -12.16
C ASP A 29 -6.60 -5.84 -13.36
N GLY A 30 -5.67 -6.77 -13.14
CA GLY A 30 -4.71 -7.17 -14.16
C GLY A 30 -3.45 -6.31 -14.18
N LEU A 31 -3.19 -5.51 -13.13
CA LEU A 31 -2.00 -4.67 -13.07
C LEU A 31 -0.75 -5.55 -13.04
N LYS A 32 0.13 -5.38 -14.02
CA LYS A 32 1.33 -6.19 -14.15
C LYS A 32 2.51 -5.59 -13.41
N MET A 33 2.96 -6.27 -12.35
CA MET A 33 4.19 -5.95 -11.63
C MET A 33 5.38 -6.60 -12.34
N GLU A 34 5.95 -5.93 -13.33
CA GLU A 34 6.97 -6.50 -14.24
C GLU A 34 8.39 -5.92 -14.08
N ASN A 35 8.71 -5.38 -12.90
CA ASN A 35 10.07 -4.88 -12.61
C ASN A 35 11.13 -6.00 -12.53
N THR A 36 10.72 -7.27 -12.57
CA THR A 36 11.63 -8.43 -12.51
C THR A 36 11.31 -9.44 -13.62
N LYS A 37 12.19 -10.43 -13.82
CA LYS A 37 11.98 -11.54 -14.76
C LYS A 37 10.79 -12.45 -14.40
N MET A 38 10.24 -12.30 -13.20
CA MET A 38 9.07 -13.05 -12.70
C MET A 38 7.92 -12.07 -12.47
N PRO A 39 7.17 -11.69 -13.51
CA PRO A 39 6.06 -10.75 -13.37
C PRO A 39 4.95 -11.37 -12.51
N VAL A 40 4.27 -10.53 -11.74
CA VAL A 40 3.09 -10.90 -10.94
C VAL A 40 1.92 -10.02 -11.36
N ILE A 41 0.71 -10.59 -11.41
CA ILE A 41 -0.52 -9.83 -11.63
C ILE A 41 -1.08 -9.41 -10.27
N PHE A 42 -1.33 -8.12 -10.11
CA PHE A 42 -1.96 -7.53 -8.94
C PHE A 42 -3.37 -7.04 -9.29
N ASN A 43 -4.32 -7.41 -8.44
CA ASN A 43 -5.72 -7.04 -8.57
C ASN A 43 -6.12 -6.20 -7.36
N HIS A 44 -6.63 -5.00 -7.58
CA HIS A 44 -7.10 -4.16 -6.47
C HIS A 44 -8.43 -4.68 -5.91
N SER A 45 -9.26 -5.32 -6.75
CA SER A 45 -10.54 -5.87 -6.32
C SER A 45 -10.40 -6.91 -5.20
N SER A 46 -9.34 -7.72 -5.23
CA SER A 46 -9.07 -8.73 -4.19
C SER A 46 -8.50 -8.12 -2.90
N HIS A 47 -8.24 -6.81 -2.88
CA HIS A 47 -7.69 -6.08 -1.74
C HIS A 47 -8.58 -4.89 -1.32
N SER A 48 -9.83 -4.83 -1.80
CA SER A 48 -10.73 -3.68 -1.58
C SER A 48 -11.12 -3.45 -0.12
N SER A 49 -10.90 -4.44 0.76
CA SER A 49 -11.15 -4.32 2.21
C SER A 49 -9.99 -3.66 2.98
N TYR A 50 -8.85 -3.43 2.34
CA TYR A 50 -7.67 -2.81 2.95
C TYR A 50 -7.62 -1.32 2.66
N GLN A 51 -7.02 -0.54 3.56
CA GLN A 51 -6.82 0.88 3.31
C GLN A 51 -5.74 1.06 2.24
N CYS A 52 -5.89 2.05 1.36
CA CYS A 52 -4.89 2.34 0.32
C CYS A 52 -3.50 2.51 0.95
N ALA A 53 -3.43 3.21 2.09
CA ALA A 53 -2.21 3.49 2.84
C ALA A 53 -1.54 2.24 3.47
N ASP A 54 -2.21 1.09 3.53
CA ASP A 54 -1.60 -0.15 4.01
C ASP A 54 -0.53 -0.66 3.02
N CYS A 55 -0.67 -0.33 1.73
CA CYS A 55 0.30 -0.63 0.67
C CYS A 55 0.98 0.64 0.14
N HIS A 56 0.18 1.67 -0.16
CA HIS A 56 0.62 3.01 -0.53
C HIS A 56 0.95 3.84 0.70
N HIS A 57 1.87 3.33 1.52
CA HIS A 57 2.25 3.93 2.79
C HIS A 57 2.78 5.36 2.60
N PRO A 58 2.56 6.24 3.59
CA PRO A 58 3.05 7.61 3.48
C PRO A 58 4.58 7.66 3.43
N VAL A 59 5.09 8.67 2.74
CA VAL A 59 6.51 9.02 2.68
C VAL A 59 6.64 10.46 3.16
N ASP A 60 7.47 10.69 4.17
CA ASP A 60 7.63 11.99 4.84
C ASP A 60 6.28 12.60 5.29
N GLY A 61 5.37 11.74 5.77
CA GLY A 61 4.05 12.13 6.25
C GLY A 61 3.04 12.51 5.17
N LYS A 62 3.36 12.28 3.89
CA LYS A 62 2.49 12.58 2.75
C LYS A 62 1.99 11.32 2.07
N GLU A 63 0.79 11.38 1.53
CA GLU A 63 0.23 10.33 0.67
C GLU A 63 1.19 10.03 -0.50
N ASN A 64 1.35 8.75 -0.82
CA ASN A 64 2.25 8.29 -1.88
C ASN A 64 1.60 7.17 -2.72
N LEU A 65 1.16 7.54 -3.92
CA LEU A 65 0.56 6.60 -4.88
C LEU A 65 1.54 6.18 -5.99
N ALA A 66 2.83 6.48 -5.84
CA ALA A 66 3.83 6.10 -6.84
C ALA A 66 4.02 4.58 -6.91
N LYS A 67 4.59 4.10 -8.03
CA LYS A 67 5.01 2.71 -8.15
C LYS A 67 6.06 2.39 -7.07
N CYS A 68 6.00 1.20 -6.49
CA CYS A 68 6.91 0.77 -5.43
C CYS A 68 8.38 0.88 -5.84
N ALA A 69 8.69 0.55 -7.10
CA ALA A 69 10.04 0.55 -7.67
C ALA A 69 10.42 1.88 -8.36
N THR A 70 9.76 2.99 -8.00
CA THR A 70 10.22 4.32 -8.43
C THR A 70 11.64 4.56 -7.94
N ALA A 71 12.48 5.24 -8.73
CA ALA A 71 13.86 5.52 -8.36
C ALA A 71 13.95 6.22 -6.99
N GLY A 72 14.83 5.75 -6.11
CA GLY A 72 14.95 6.20 -4.73
C GLY A 72 14.00 5.53 -3.73
N CYS A 73 13.08 4.68 -4.18
CA CYS A 73 12.14 3.95 -3.32
C CYS A 73 12.61 2.50 -3.12
N HIS A 74 11.88 1.51 -3.65
CA HIS A 74 12.25 0.10 -3.60
C HIS A 74 12.82 -0.35 -4.96
N ASP A 75 13.90 0.28 -5.37
CA ASP A 75 14.50 0.17 -6.71
C ASP A 75 15.75 -0.75 -6.75
N VAL A 76 16.10 -1.39 -5.64
CA VAL A 76 17.17 -2.39 -5.58
C VAL A 76 16.59 -3.78 -5.87
N PHE A 77 16.97 -4.36 -7.02
CA PHE A 77 16.46 -5.65 -7.48
C PHE A 77 17.32 -6.87 -7.09
N ASP A 78 18.42 -6.67 -6.37
CA ASP A 78 19.14 -7.79 -5.77
C ASP A 78 18.28 -8.42 -4.66
N LYS A 79 17.90 -9.69 -4.84
CA LYS A 79 17.09 -10.45 -3.88
C LYS A 79 17.81 -10.66 -2.54
N LYS A 80 19.13 -10.53 -2.52
CA LYS A 80 19.93 -10.63 -1.29
C LYS A 80 19.89 -9.35 -0.48
N ASP A 81 19.57 -8.20 -1.09
CA ASP A 81 19.49 -6.93 -0.38
C ASP A 81 18.44 -7.00 0.74
N LYS A 82 18.83 -6.47 1.90
CA LYS A 82 18.02 -6.43 3.12
C LYS A 82 17.67 -5.01 3.55
N SER A 83 18.15 -4.00 2.80
CA SER A 83 17.79 -2.61 3.03
C SER A 83 16.30 -2.37 2.77
N VAL A 84 15.84 -1.18 3.17
CA VAL A 84 14.49 -0.72 2.83
C VAL A 84 14.29 -0.51 1.33
N HIS A 85 15.37 -0.40 0.54
CA HIS A 85 15.30 -0.21 -0.92
C HIS A 85 15.12 -1.54 -1.69
N SER A 86 15.19 -2.69 -1.01
CA SER A 86 15.02 -4.01 -1.64
C SER A 86 13.59 -4.23 -2.11
N TYR A 87 13.40 -4.28 -3.43
CA TYR A 87 12.11 -4.63 -4.04
C TYR A 87 11.66 -6.04 -3.66
N TYR A 88 12.61 -6.96 -3.50
CA TYR A 88 12.28 -8.33 -3.08
C TYR A 88 11.80 -8.37 -1.63
N LYS A 89 12.46 -7.65 -0.72
CA LYS A 89 12.14 -7.67 0.71
C LYS A 89 10.75 -7.11 0.99
N ILE A 90 10.39 -5.97 0.38
CA ILE A 90 9.08 -5.33 0.60
C ILE A 90 7.89 -6.14 0.07
N ILE A 91 8.15 -7.17 -0.73
CA ILE A 91 7.13 -8.13 -1.18
C ILE A 91 7.15 -9.42 -0.35
N HIS A 92 8.34 -9.94 -0.02
CA HIS A 92 8.51 -11.32 0.48
C HIS A 92 8.88 -11.44 1.96
N ASP A 93 9.16 -10.34 2.66
CA ASP A 93 9.51 -10.43 4.08
C ASP A 93 8.31 -10.91 4.89
N ARG A 94 8.48 -12.07 5.53
CA ARG A 94 7.44 -12.76 6.30
C ARG A 94 7.18 -12.11 7.66
N LYS A 95 8.09 -11.24 8.11
CA LYS A 95 8.12 -10.68 9.47
C LYS A 95 8.17 -9.16 9.48
N ALA A 96 7.62 -8.52 8.45
CA ALA A 96 7.60 -7.06 8.41
C ALA A 96 6.77 -6.49 9.57
N THR A 97 7.30 -5.45 10.21
CA THR A 97 6.73 -4.85 11.43
C THR A 97 6.28 -3.41 11.24
N THR A 98 6.66 -2.75 10.14
CA THR A 98 6.34 -1.34 9.87
C THR A 98 5.21 -1.21 8.85
N VAL A 99 5.42 -1.74 7.65
CA VAL A 99 4.43 -1.83 6.57
C VAL A 99 4.30 -3.30 6.21
N ALA A 100 3.08 -3.80 6.15
CA ALA A 100 2.85 -5.19 5.77
C ALA A 100 3.36 -5.44 4.35
N THR A 101 4.06 -6.55 4.15
CA THR A 101 4.38 -7.03 2.80
C THR A 101 3.25 -7.92 2.30
N CYS A 102 3.27 -8.22 0.99
CA CYS A 102 2.39 -9.23 0.42
C CYS A 102 2.47 -10.53 1.21
N MET A 103 3.69 -11.00 1.49
CA MET A 103 3.93 -12.26 2.18
C MET A 103 3.53 -12.22 3.66
N SER A 104 3.79 -11.14 4.40
CA SER A 104 3.42 -11.08 5.82
C SER A 104 1.90 -11.07 5.98
N CYS A 105 1.19 -10.27 5.18
CA CYS A 105 -0.28 -10.21 5.21
C CYS A 105 -0.91 -11.52 4.74
N HIS A 106 -0.42 -12.11 3.64
CA HIS A 106 -0.97 -13.38 3.13
C HIS A 106 -0.74 -14.56 4.08
N LEU A 107 0.33 -14.55 4.88
CA LEU A 107 0.54 -15.56 5.92
C LEU A 107 -0.51 -15.45 7.03
N GLU A 108 -0.83 -14.22 7.43
CA GLU A 108 -1.89 -13.95 8.40
C GLU A 108 -3.26 -14.35 7.84
N ALA A 109 -3.59 -13.89 6.62
CA ALA A 109 -4.85 -14.18 5.95
C ALA A 109 -5.07 -15.69 5.72
N ALA A 110 -4.01 -16.43 5.38
CA ALA A 110 -4.09 -17.88 5.20
C ALA A 110 -4.20 -18.66 6.53
N GLY A 111 -3.76 -18.08 7.66
CA GLY A 111 -3.88 -18.69 8.99
C GLY A 111 -3.35 -20.12 9.06
N SER A 112 -4.23 -21.09 9.36
CA SER A 112 -3.92 -22.53 9.38
C SER A 112 -4.38 -23.28 8.13
N ASP A 113 -5.10 -22.62 7.22
CA ASP A 113 -5.65 -23.22 6.01
C ASP A 113 -4.53 -23.60 5.03
N LYS A 114 -4.50 -24.88 4.64
CA LYS A 114 -3.44 -25.43 3.79
C LYS A 114 -3.58 -24.98 2.33
N ASP A 115 -4.81 -24.83 1.85
CA ASP A 115 -5.11 -24.46 0.48
C ASP A 115 -4.83 -22.97 0.30
N LEU A 116 -5.29 -22.12 1.22
CA LEU A 116 -4.95 -20.70 1.21
C LEU A 116 -3.44 -20.47 1.39
N LYS A 117 -2.75 -21.26 2.22
CA LYS A 117 -1.27 -21.20 2.30
C LYS A 117 -0.62 -21.47 0.95
N LYS A 118 -1.10 -22.48 0.24
CA LYS A 118 -0.57 -22.83 -1.08
C LYS A 118 -0.85 -21.72 -2.09
N GLU A 119 -2.07 -21.21 -2.12
CA GLU A 119 -2.52 -20.20 -3.06
C GLU A 119 -1.90 -18.82 -2.83
N LEU A 120 -1.76 -18.39 -1.57
CA LEU A 120 -1.35 -17.02 -1.23
C LEU A 120 0.14 -16.88 -0.88
N THR A 121 0.78 -17.95 -0.38
CA THR A 121 2.16 -17.88 0.14
C THR A 121 3.15 -18.79 -0.60
N GLY A 122 2.66 -19.61 -1.53
CA GLY A 122 3.50 -20.51 -2.30
C GLY A 122 4.46 -19.77 -3.24
N CYS A 123 5.74 -20.16 -3.25
CA CYS A 123 6.74 -19.58 -4.16
C CYS A 123 6.54 -19.99 -5.64
N LYS A 124 5.74 -21.03 -5.88
CA LYS A 124 5.41 -21.61 -7.19
C LYS A 124 4.04 -22.29 -7.11
N LYS A 125 3.30 -22.36 -8.23
CA LYS A 125 1.92 -22.87 -8.27
C LYS A 125 1.05 -22.16 -7.23
N SER A 126 1.14 -20.85 -7.18
CA SER A 126 0.35 -19.94 -6.33
C SER A 126 -0.36 -18.92 -7.21
N LYS A 127 -1.24 -18.09 -6.65
CA LYS A 127 -1.90 -17.03 -7.43
C LYS A 127 -0.89 -15.96 -7.90
N CYS A 128 0.21 -15.77 -7.17
CA CYS A 128 1.26 -14.81 -7.53
C CYS A 128 2.25 -15.39 -8.55
N HIS A 129 2.64 -16.66 -8.39
CA HIS A 129 3.56 -17.38 -9.28
C HIS A 129 2.93 -18.71 -9.71
N PRO A 130 2.09 -18.71 -10.76
CA PRO A 130 1.44 -19.91 -11.29
C PRO A 130 2.42 -21.03 -11.69
#